data_AF-A0A956R4U2-F1
#
_entry.id   AF-A0A956R4U2-F1
#
_cell.length_a   1.000
_cell.length_b   1.000
_cell.length_c   1.000
_cell.angle_alpha   90.00
_cell.angle_beta   90.00
_cell.angle_gamma   90.00
#
_symmetry.space_group_name_H-M   'P 1'
#
loop_
_entity.id
_entity.type
_entity.pdbx_description
1 polymer ?
#
loop_
_entity_poly.entity_id
_entity_poly.type
_entity_poly.pdbx_seq_one_letter_code
_entity_poly.pdbx_strand_id
1 'polypeptide(L)'
;MSAVLLALLDDAPEVDVSAHLDQVTSLLLLVLGLLVAFFVVRPDLWRRMFFQRVDPRPAGVMRIVFGMVVLWTFLNLLKPHGPLDETVARFLFTDDGLWLTDMARKNYGGELATLWDPEHGFQRWTDVFRVMWGKFSILHFRSDPPFVFTIYAIMVTSLMLMILGVWTRWTTIISWILVESVYRYSPVYYTGGDTVVRVFLFLGMFTRWGEAYSIDSWRRRRKAILGGATEIPPLRDIAAWPLRLMMLQLTIIYCATGLLKSGNTWANGTALYYSLNLDHFYRWPQMGLVGVLHYIGVLPVMVIVVHWWEILFPVGLVGAAINGYERDRAAGIWPTAAAWRRWLGYALFGGAWVIGAYVAGLGAHYYAPQQMLDVLHLGRPTLVTLVQAVAVAIPVLCVVAYRAGRRFFPRAHVAFRHWVLGKRLWLIFGFGMHIGIDLGMNVGTFAEVMMSVYFAWLSGDEIDAFWRYVFTQPLAPGEGGRPRRKAKAVRWLLAPVDRLRYRATPPPLVVLHHPGDASVRRAALLRVWDLGHRLEFQADPDVSPEQLLLRRPGDTTSRSGAAAGIALIRVLPGLWWMRGLRHVPGLGTVLGTLALKLLRQHG
;
A
#
# COMPACT_ATOMS: atom_id res chain seq x y z
N MET A 1 -32.78 -1.04 -16.95
CA MET A 1 -31.52 -0.93 -17.71
C MET A 1 -31.91 -0.73 -19.17
N SER A 2 -31.48 0.35 -19.82
CA SER A 2 -31.84 0.62 -21.23
C SER A 2 -31.33 -0.52 -22.14
N ALA A 3 -32.05 -0.82 -23.22
CA ALA A 3 -31.65 -1.80 -24.25
C ALA A 3 -30.22 -1.54 -24.77
N VAL A 4 -29.74 -0.30 -24.72
CA VAL A 4 -28.35 0.10 -25.03
C VAL A 4 -27.34 -0.57 -24.11
N LEU A 5 -27.66 -0.68 -22.82
CA LEU A 5 -26.76 -1.31 -21.84
C LEU A 5 -26.74 -2.83 -21.98
N LEU A 6 -27.83 -3.42 -22.49
CA LEU A 6 -27.93 -4.86 -22.80
C LEU A 6 -27.26 -5.22 -24.14
N ALA A 7 -27.21 -4.27 -25.07
CA ALA A 7 -26.55 -4.40 -26.37
C ALA A 7 -25.02 -4.35 -26.32
N LEU A 8 -24.46 -3.78 -25.27
CA LEU A 8 -23.01 -3.84 -24.99
C LEU A 8 -22.58 -5.23 -24.47
N LEU A 9 -23.50 -6.21 -24.36
CA LEU A 9 -23.36 -7.47 -23.63
C LEU A 9 -23.55 -8.73 -24.50
N ASP A 10 -23.54 -8.60 -25.82
CA ASP A 10 -23.45 -9.78 -26.70
C ASP A 10 -21.98 -10.16 -26.88
N ASP A 11 -21.69 -11.46 -26.94
CA ASP A 11 -20.35 -11.96 -27.29
C ASP A 11 -20.00 -11.42 -28.69
N ALA A 12 -19.13 -10.42 -28.72
CA ALA A 12 -18.71 -9.82 -29.97
C ALA A 12 -17.97 -10.89 -30.80
N PRO A 13 -18.27 -11.03 -32.09
CA PRO A 13 -17.52 -11.92 -32.96
C PRO A 13 -16.03 -11.57 -32.91
N GLU A 14 -15.14 -12.53 -33.18
CA GLU A 14 -13.72 -12.25 -33.31
C GLU A 14 -13.50 -11.12 -34.31
N VAL A 15 -12.99 -9.99 -33.81
CA VAL A 15 -12.75 -8.80 -34.62
C VAL A 15 -11.32 -8.86 -35.12
N ASP A 16 -11.16 -9.02 -36.43
CA ASP A 16 -9.83 -8.96 -37.05
C ASP A 16 -9.30 -7.52 -37.05
N VAL A 17 -8.34 -7.27 -36.17
CA VAL A 17 -7.65 -5.98 -36.02
C VAL A 17 -6.28 -5.96 -36.72
N SER A 18 -5.92 -7.04 -37.43
CA SER A 18 -4.59 -7.21 -38.05
C SER A 18 -4.20 -6.03 -38.94
N ALA A 19 -5.16 -5.47 -39.68
CA ALA A 19 -4.97 -4.34 -40.59
C ALA A 19 -4.38 -3.07 -39.92
N HIS A 20 -4.57 -2.88 -38.60
CA HIS A 20 -4.06 -1.72 -37.87
C HIS A 20 -3.08 -2.08 -36.75
N LEU A 21 -2.71 -3.36 -36.57
CA LEU A 21 -1.89 -3.79 -35.44
C LEU A 21 -0.48 -3.17 -35.48
N ASP A 22 0.19 -3.23 -36.63
CA ASP A 22 1.53 -2.65 -36.81
C ASP A 22 1.50 -1.12 -36.69
N GLN A 23 0.45 -0.51 -37.22
CA GLN A 23 0.25 0.94 -37.12
C GLN A 23 0.04 1.37 -35.67
N VAL A 24 -0.87 0.72 -34.94
CA VAL A 24 -1.14 1.02 -33.52
C VAL A 24 0.13 0.79 -32.69
N THR A 25 0.86 -0.30 -32.93
CA THR A 25 2.14 -0.56 -32.26
C THR A 25 3.13 0.57 -32.49
N SER A 26 3.31 1.00 -33.74
CA SER A 26 4.19 2.12 -34.10
C SER A 26 3.76 3.44 -33.46
N LEU A 27 2.45 3.71 -33.44
CA LEU A 27 1.87 4.90 -32.83
C LEU A 27 2.04 4.90 -31.30
N LEU A 28 1.91 3.75 -30.63
CA LEU A 28 2.14 3.62 -29.19
C LEU A 28 3.62 3.82 -28.84
N LEU A 29 4.55 3.32 -29.67
CA LEU A 29 5.98 3.60 -29.53
C LEU A 29 6.28 5.09 -29.75
N LEU A 30 5.61 5.74 -30.71
CA LEU A 30 5.72 7.19 -30.90
C LEU A 30 5.19 7.96 -29.70
N VAL A 31 4.04 7.57 -29.13
CA VAL A 31 3.51 8.15 -27.88
C VAL A 31 4.53 8.03 -26.76
N LEU A 32 5.14 6.85 -26.59
CA LEU A 32 6.19 6.65 -25.59
C LEU A 32 7.38 7.58 -25.84
N GLY A 33 7.85 7.69 -27.09
CA GLY A 33 8.92 8.60 -27.49
C GLY A 33 8.59 10.07 -27.19
N LEU A 34 7.37 10.52 -27.47
CA LEU A 34 6.88 11.87 -27.18
C LEU A 34 6.82 12.14 -25.66
N LEU A 35 6.39 11.16 -24.87
CA LEU A 35 6.36 11.27 -23.41
C LEU A 35 7.77 11.29 -22.79
N VAL A 36 8.72 10.54 -23.36
CA VAL A 36 10.14 10.62 -22.98
C VAL A 36 10.71 11.99 -23.35
N ALA A 37 10.49 12.45 -24.59
CA ALA A 37 10.91 13.77 -25.05
C ALA A 37 10.32 14.90 -24.19
N PHE A 38 9.06 14.75 -23.74
CA PHE A 38 8.43 15.68 -22.80
C PHE A 38 9.25 15.84 -21.52
N PHE A 39 9.71 14.73 -20.92
CA PHE A 39 10.54 14.79 -19.70
C PHE A 39 11.99 15.21 -19.97
N VAL A 40 12.52 15.01 -21.17
CA VAL A 40 13.81 15.58 -21.60
C VAL A 40 13.73 17.10 -21.74
N VAL A 41 12.61 17.63 -22.23
CA VAL A 41 12.35 19.09 -22.32
C VAL A 41 11.96 19.67 -20.96
N ARG A 42 11.30 18.88 -20.11
CA ARG A 42 10.82 19.24 -18.75
C ARG A 42 11.46 18.41 -17.64
N PRO A 43 12.81 18.38 -17.51
CA PRO A 43 13.51 17.65 -16.43
C PRO A 43 13.15 18.19 -15.05
N ASP A 44 12.70 19.45 -14.95
CA ASP A 44 12.16 20.03 -13.72
C ASP A 44 10.95 19.23 -13.19
N LEU A 45 10.02 18.86 -14.08
CA LEU A 45 8.87 18.04 -13.72
C LEU A 45 9.28 16.60 -13.41
N TRP A 46 10.20 16.02 -14.18
CA TRP A 46 10.71 14.67 -13.91
C TRP A 46 11.39 14.58 -12.54
N ARG A 47 12.27 15.54 -12.24
CA ARG A 47 12.96 15.62 -10.93
C ARG A 47 11.97 15.79 -9.79
N ARG A 48 10.96 16.65 -9.96
CA ARG A 48 9.87 16.79 -8.99
C ARG A 48 9.08 15.49 -8.86
N MET A 49 8.85 14.79 -9.97
CA MET A 49 8.06 13.58 -10.03
C MET A 49 8.79 12.33 -9.52
N PHE A 50 10.10 12.22 -9.55
CA PHE A 50 10.77 10.98 -9.12
C PHE A 50 11.83 11.21 -8.04
N PHE A 51 12.54 12.33 -8.10
CA PHE A 51 13.73 12.56 -7.26
C PHE A 51 13.47 13.48 -6.05
N GLN A 52 12.25 13.96 -5.87
CA GLN A 52 11.90 14.70 -4.66
C GLN A 52 12.12 13.83 -3.41
N ARG A 53 12.51 14.50 -2.34
CA ARG A 53 12.63 13.91 -1.01
C ARG A 53 11.27 13.95 -0.32
N VAL A 54 10.85 12.82 0.23
CA VAL A 54 9.56 12.65 0.91
C VAL A 54 9.73 12.01 2.27
N ASP A 55 8.74 12.24 3.11
CA ASP A 55 8.66 11.69 4.45
C ASP A 55 8.77 10.14 4.44
N PRO A 56 9.63 9.54 5.28
CA PRO A 56 9.84 8.09 5.33
C PRO A 56 8.75 7.32 6.09
N ARG A 57 7.85 7.98 6.84
CA ARG A 57 6.85 7.33 7.69
C ARG A 57 5.91 6.39 6.92
N PRO A 58 5.35 6.74 5.74
CA PRO A 58 4.53 5.83 4.93
C PRO A 58 5.28 4.57 4.54
N ALA A 59 6.54 4.72 4.10
CA ALA A 59 7.40 3.59 3.76
C ALA A 59 7.69 2.70 4.99
N GLY A 60 7.95 3.30 6.15
CA GLY A 60 8.19 2.56 7.40
C GLY A 60 6.97 1.78 7.89
N VAL A 61 5.76 2.36 7.80
CA VAL A 61 4.51 1.62 8.12
C VAL A 61 4.28 0.50 7.11
N MET A 62 4.45 0.79 5.82
CA MET A 62 4.31 -0.21 4.77
C MET A 62 5.28 -1.37 5.00
N ARG A 63 6.57 -1.13 5.31
CA ARG A 63 7.55 -2.19 5.65
C ARG A 63 7.01 -3.14 6.72
N ILE A 64 6.39 -2.60 7.76
CA ILE A 64 5.84 -3.39 8.88
C ILE A 64 4.61 -4.16 8.43
N VAL A 65 3.60 -3.49 7.88
CA VAL A 65 2.31 -4.11 7.52
C VAL A 65 2.48 -5.10 6.38
N PHE A 66 3.08 -4.68 5.27
CA PHE A 66 3.36 -5.55 4.13
C PHE A 66 4.31 -6.69 4.51
N GLY A 67 5.37 -6.41 5.28
CA GLY A 67 6.27 -7.45 5.77
C GLY A 67 5.57 -8.49 6.65
N MET A 68 4.62 -8.08 7.49
CA MET A 68 3.80 -9.00 8.29
C MET A 68 2.90 -9.88 7.42
N VAL A 69 2.28 -9.32 6.38
CA VAL A 69 1.46 -10.11 5.43
C VAL A 69 2.31 -11.12 4.68
N VAL A 70 3.50 -10.71 4.19
CA VAL A 70 4.44 -11.63 3.53
C VAL A 70 4.88 -12.73 4.49
N LEU A 71 5.29 -12.37 5.72
CA LEU A 71 5.67 -13.34 6.75
C LEU A 71 4.53 -14.31 7.04
N TRP A 72 3.31 -13.81 7.21
CA TRP A 72 2.13 -14.63 7.48
C TRP A 72 1.83 -15.60 6.32
N THR A 73 1.94 -15.11 5.08
CA THR A 73 1.76 -15.94 3.87
C THR A 73 2.65 -17.18 3.92
N PHE A 74 3.94 -17.01 4.23
CA PHE A 74 4.87 -18.13 4.32
C PHE A 74 4.72 -18.95 5.61
N LEU A 75 4.39 -18.34 6.75
CA LEU A 75 4.12 -19.12 7.97
C LEU A 75 2.88 -20.00 7.81
N ASN A 76 1.90 -19.59 7.02
CA ASN A 76 0.70 -20.38 6.78
C ASN A 76 0.99 -21.69 6.02
N LEU A 77 1.98 -21.69 5.12
CA LEU A 77 2.40 -22.89 4.38
C LEU A 77 3.12 -23.92 5.27
N LEU A 78 3.61 -23.51 6.45
CA LEU A 78 4.20 -24.43 7.44
C LEU A 78 3.16 -25.15 8.28
N LYS A 79 1.87 -24.82 8.15
CA LYS A 79 0.82 -25.53 8.88
C LYS A 79 0.49 -26.85 8.17
N PRO A 80 0.25 -27.94 8.91
CA PRO A 80 -0.39 -29.13 8.37
C PRO A 80 -1.79 -28.78 7.87
N HIS A 81 -2.17 -29.29 6.70
CA HIS A 81 -3.48 -29.02 6.10
C HIS A 81 -4.17 -30.34 5.70
N GLY A 82 -5.30 -30.65 6.35
CA GLY A 82 -6.16 -31.77 5.98
C GLY A 82 -5.62 -33.15 6.45
N PRO A 83 -5.87 -34.22 5.68
CA PRO A 83 -5.44 -35.60 6.03
C PRO A 83 -3.95 -35.86 5.79
N LEU A 84 -3.22 -34.88 5.27
CA LEU A 84 -1.76 -34.92 5.16
C LEU A 84 -1.20 -34.48 6.51
N ASP A 85 -0.57 -35.41 7.24
CA ASP A 85 0.17 -35.10 8.48
C ASP A 85 1.40 -34.19 8.24
N GLU A 86 1.62 -33.75 7.00
CA GLU A 86 2.75 -32.96 6.54
C GLU A 86 2.35 -31.53 6.13
N THR A 87 3.32 -30.61 6.23
CA THR A 87 3.12 -29.20 5.88
C THR A 87 2.99 -29.00 4.37
N VAL A 88 2.22 -28.00 3.93
CA VAL A 88 2.13 -27.61 2.51
C VAL A 88 3.49 -27.22 1.95
N ALA A 89 4.36 -26.60 2.77
CA ALA A 89 5.72 -26.27 2.39
C ALA A 89 6.57 -27.49 2.05
N ARG A 90 6.43 -28.61 2.78
CA ARG A 90 7.08 -29.89 2.43
C ARG A 90 6.52 -30.35 1.08
N PHE A 91 5.21 -30.56 1.01
CA PHE A 91 4.57 -31.04 -0.21
C PHE A 91 4.92 -30.24 -1.47
N LEU A 92 5.03 -28.90 -1.40
CA LEU A 92 5.27 -28.07 -2.58
C LEU A 92 6.75 -27.83 -2.93
N PHE A 93 7.64 -27.84 -1.93
CA PHE A 93 9.00 -27.30 -2.11
C PHE A 93 10.11 -28.30 -1.89
N THR A 94 9.82 -29.51 -1.41
CA THR A 94 10.82 -30.57 -1.24
C THR A 94 10.76 -31.61 -2.35
N ASP A 95 11.86 -32.34 -2.54
CA ASP A 95 11.98 -33.42 -3.52
C ASP A 95 11.21 -34.69 -3.14
N ASP A 96 10.83 -34.87 -1.87
CA ASP A 96 9.90 -35.93 -1.43
C ASP A 96 8.41 -35.53 -1.58
N GLY A 97 8.13 -34.32 -2.07
CA GLY A 97 6.78 -33.79 -2.29
C GLY A 97 6.29 -33.95 -3.74
N LEU A 98 5.66 -32.88 -4.25
CA LEU A 98 5.03 -32.83 -5.58
C LEU A 98 6.03 -32.93 -6.73
N TRP A 99 7.25 -32.39 -6.54
CA TRP A 99 8.27 -32.33 -7.59
C TRP A 99 9.64 -32.75 -7.05
N LEU A 100 10.23 -33.79 -7.65
CA LEU A 100 11.67 -34.04 -7.55
C LEU A 100 12.45 -32.80 -8.03
N THR A 101 13.63 -32.54 -7.45
CA THR A 101 14.52 -31.41 -7.81
C THR A 101 14.68 -31.27 -9.33
N ASP A 102 14.97 -32.37 -10.01
CA ASP A 102 15.21 -32.39 -11.46
C ASP A 102 13.95 -32.09 -12.28
N MET A 103 12.78 -32.54 -11.80
CA MET A 103 11.50 -32.23 -12.44
C MET A 103 11.14 -30.75 -12.28
N ALA A 104 11.31 -30.20 -11.08
CA ALA A 104 11.10 -28.77 -10.84
C ALA A 104 12.04 -27.91 -11.70
N ARG A 105 13.34 -28.26 -11.77
CA ARG A 105 14.31 -27.58 -12.63
C ARG A 105 13.91 -27.68 -14.11
N LYS A 106 13.48 -28.85 -14.59
CA LYS A 106 13.06 -29.05 -15.98
C LYS A 106 11.82 -28.22 -16.34
N ASN A 107 10.82 -28.16 -15.45
CA ASN A 107 9.55 -27.49 -15.72
C ASN A 107 9.60 -25.97 -15.47
N TYR A 108 10.35 -25.55 -14.45
CA TYR A 108 10.30 -24.18 -13.91
C TYR A 108 11.66 -23.48 -13.80
N GLY A 109 12.78 -24.18 -14.00
CA GLY A 109 14.15 -23.63 -13.87
C GLY A 109 14.61 -22.70 -15.00
N GLY A 110 13.86 -22.61 -16.10
CA GLY A 110 14.23 -21.81 -17.27
C GLY A 110 15.58 -22.24 -17.85
N GLU A 111 16.48 -21.28 -18.09
CA GLU A 111 17.84 -21.54 -18.62
C GLU A 111 18.67 -22.50 -17.74
N LEU A 112 18.36 -22.63 -16.44
CA LEU A 112 19.08 -23.56 -15.58
C LEU A 112 18.84 -25.03 -15.98
N ALA A 113 17.74 -25.34 -16.66
CA ALA A 113 17.43 -26.69 -17.12
C ALA A 113 18.41 -27.21 -18.18
N THR A 114 19.10 -26.32 -18.90
CA THR A 114 19.98 -26.66 -20.03
C THR A 114 21.42 -26.21 -19.81
N LEU A 115 21.64 -25.15 -19.03
CA LEU A 115 22.97 -24.57 -18.82
C LEU A 115 23.72 -25.13 -17.60
N TRP A 116 23.07 -25.97 -16.80
CA TRP A 116 23.67 -26.54 -15.59
C TRP A 116 23.22 -28.00 -15.38
N ASP A 117 24.17 -28.87 -15.05
CA ASP A 117 23.89 -30.23 -14.57
C ASP A 117 24.62 -30.51 -13.24
N PRO A 118 24.11 -31.47 -12.43
CA PRO A 118 24.67 -31.74 -11.11
C PRO A 118 26.11 -32.31 -11.13
N GLU A 119 26.52 -32.97 -12.21
CA GLU A 119 27.81 -33.65 -12.31
C GLU A 119 28.92 -32.70 -12.79
N HIS A 120 28.64 -31.86 -13.78
CA HIS A 120 29.64 -31.01 -14.46
C HIS A 120 29.46 -29.51 -14.17
N GLY A 121 28.34 -29.10 -13.58
CA GLY A 121 28.08 -27.71 -13.26
C GLY A 121 27.78 -26.84 -14.48
N PHE A 122 28.27 -25.60 -14.49
CA PHE A 122 28.12 -24.69 -15.63
C PHE A 122 29.21 -24.93 -16.67
N GLN A 123 28.82 -25.04 -17.94
CA GLN A 123 29.78 -25.16 -19.04
C GLN A 123 30.61 -23.89 -19.24
N ARG A 124 30.00 -22.70 -19.11
CA ARG A 124 30.70 -21.41 -19.19
C ARG A 124 30.41 -20.57 -17.95
N TRP A 125 31.40 -19.84 -17.46
CA TRP A 125 31.22 -18.92 -16.33
C TRP A 125 30.18 -17.81 -16.62
N THR A 126 29.97 -17.47 -17.90
CA THR A 126 28.96 -16.51 -18.33
C THR A 126 27.53 -17.01 -18.18
N ASP A 127 27.32 -18.33 -18.15
CA ASP A 127 25.98 -18.95 -18.09
C ASP A 127 25.30 -18.68 -16.75
N VAL A 128 26.09 -18.46 -15.70
CA VAL A 128 25.61 -17.99 -14.40
C VAL A 128 24.78 -16.71 -14.56
N PHE A 129 25.24 -15.75 -15.38
CA PHE A 129 24.50 -14.49 -15.57
C PHE A 129 23.20 -14.70 -16.34
N ARG A 130 23.17 -15.63 -17.30
CA ARG A 130 21.96 -15.98 -18.05
C ARG A 130 20.93 -16.63 -17.15
N VAL A 131 21.35 -17.57 -16.31
CA VAL A 131 20.50 -18.20 -15.30
C VAL A 131 19.96 -17.16 -14.31
N MET A 132 20.81 -16.28 -13.79
CA MET A 132 20.43 -15.23 -12.85
C MET A 132 19.43 -14.23 -13.44
N TRP A 133 19.53 -13.92 -14.74
CA TRP A 133 18.60 -13.04 -15.44
C TRP A 133 17.25 -13.72 -15.73
N GLY A 134 17.24 -15.04 -15.87
CA GLY A 134 16.06 -15.87 -16.12
C GLY A 134 15.26 -16.21 -14.86
N LYS A 135 14.68 -17.42 -14.83
CA LYS A 135 13.84 -17.97 -13.73
C LYS A 135 14.67 -18.63 -12.61
N PHE A 136 15.70 -17.93 -12.13
CA PHE A 136 16.56 -18.42 -11.06
C PHE A 136 15.80 -18.75 -9.76
N SER A 137 16.06 -19.92 -9.17
CA SER A 137 15.74 -20.29 -7.79
C SER A 137 16.88 -21.13 -7.23
N ILE A 138 17.23 -20.89 -5.96
CA ILE A 138 18.23 -21.69 -5.22
C ILE A 138 17.76 -23.15 -5.07
N LEU A 139 16.45 -23.38 -4.99
CA LEU A 139 15.87 -24.69 -4.75
C LEU A 139 15.94 -25.62 -5.97
N HIS A 140 16.21 -25.09 -7.17
CA HIS A 140 16.42 -25.91 -8.37
C HIS A 140 17.79 -26.61 -8.41
N PHE A 141 18.71 -26.27 -7.49
CA PHE A 141 19.99 -26.97 -7.33
C PHE A 141 19.88 -28.13 -6.34
N ARG A 142 19.06 -27.98 -5.31
CA ARG A 142 18.90 -28.91 -4.20
C ARG A 142 17.59 -28.62 -3.48
N SER A 143 16.77 -29.63 -3.22
CA SER A 143 15.49 -29.46 -2.52
C SER A 143 15.15 -30.59 -1.54
N ASP A 144 16.13 -31.26 -0.93
CA ASP A 144 15.85 -32.16 0.20
C ASP A 144 15.26 -31.40 1.40
N PRO A 145 14.43 -32.04 2.24
CA PRO A 145 13.74 -31.36 3.32
C PRO A 145 14.65 -30.55 4.26
N PRO A 146 15.80 -31.07 4.75
CA PRO A 146 16.71 -30.28 5.58
C PRO A 146 17.19 -28.98 4.91
N PHE A 147 17.53 -29.05 3.62
CA PHE A 147 17.96 -27.88 2.86
C PHE A 147 16.83 -26.86 2.70
N VAL A 148 15.65 -27.29 2.25
CA VAL A 148 14.49 -26.43 2.03
C VAL A 148 14.08 -25.74 3.33
N PHE A 149 13.97 -26.46 4.44
CA PHE A 149 13.58 -25.87 5.72
C PHE A 149 14.67 -24.97 6.33
N THR A 150 15.95 -25.20 6.01
CA THR A 150 17.02 -24.25 6.36
C THR A 150 16.84 -22.93 5.60
N ILE A 151 16.62 -22.99 4.28
CA ILE A 151 16.33 -21.82 3.44
C ILE A 151 15.06 -21.09 3.94
N TYR A 152 14.03 -21.83 4.32
CA TYR A 152 12.80 -21.30 4.88
C TYR A 152 13.03 -20.59 6.22
N ALA A 153 13.82 -21.16 7.11
CA ALA A 153 14.17 -20.56 8.40
C ALA A 153 14.94 -19.25 8.21
N ILE A 154 15.89 -19.21 7.27
CA ILE A 154 16.62 -17.98 6.91
C ILE A 154 15.65 -16.94 6.33
N MET A 155 14.71 -17.36 5.48
CA MET A 155 13.69 -16.48 4.90
C MET A 155 12.83 -15.84 6.00
N VAL A 156 12.25 -16.65 6.89
CA VAL A 156 11.44 -16.18 8.03
C VAL A 156 12.25 -15.22 8.91
N THR A 157 13.49 -15.57 9.24
CA THR A 157 14.37 -14.73 10.05
C THR A 157 14.65 -13.39 9.36
N SER A 158 14.95 -13.42 8.06
CA SER A 158 15.21 -12.21 7.27
C SER A 158 13.98 -11.30 7.23
N LEU A 159 12.78 -11.85 7.06
CA LEU A 159 11.52 -11.12 7.06
C LEU A 159 11.25 -10.48 8.42
N MET A 160 11.47 -11.21 9.51
CA MET A 160 11.33 -10.67 10.87
C MET A 160 12.30 -9.50 11.11
N LEU A 161 13.58 -9.66 10.73
CA LEU A 161 14.56 -8.59 10.86
C LEU A 161 14.22 -7.38 9.98
N MET A 162 13.69 -7.61 8.77
CA MET A 162 13.20 -6.55 7.87
C MET A 162 12.02 -5.81 8.50
N ILE A 163 11.01 -6.52 9.04
CA ILE A 163 9.85 -5.94 9.73
C ILE A 163 10.30 -5.05 10.90
N LEU A 164 11.21 -5.56 11.74
CA LEU A 164 11.80 -4.80 12.86
C LEU A 164 12.70 -3.64 12.40
N GLY A 165 13.15 -3.67 11.15
CA GLY A 165 14.03 -2.67 10.55
C GLY A 165 15.45 -2.75 11.12
N VAL A 166 16.01 -3.96 11.16
CA VAL A 166 17.40 -4.27 11.49
C VAL A 166 18.16 -4.58 10.21
N TRP A 167 19.26 -3.88 9.97
CA TRP A 167 20.03 -3.98 8.71
C TRP A 167 19.14 -3.92 7.47
N THR A 168 18.18 -2.99 7.50
CA THR A 168 16.96 -3.02 6.69
C THR A 168 17.24 -3.23 5.19
N ARG A 169 18.31 -2.64 4.67
CA ARG A 169 18.71 -2.81 3.26
C ARG A 169 19.04 -4.27 2.93
N TRP A 170 19.89 -4.90 3.72
CA TRP A 170 20.34 -6.28 3.48
C TRP A 170 19.23 -7.28 3.77
N THR A 171 18.50 -7.10 4.86
CA THR A 171 17.38 -7.98 5.20
C THR A 171 16.27 -7.92 4.16
N THR A 172 15.99 -6.74 3.58
CA THR A 172 15.04 -6.63 2.44
C THR A 172 15.54 -7.38 1.19
N ILE A 173 16.82 -7.23 0.83
CA ILE A 173 17.40 -7.92 -0.34
C ILE A 173 17.35 -9.44 -0.14
N ILE A 174 17.78 -9.92 1.02
CA ILE A 174 17.79 -11.35 1.36
C ILE A 174 16.34 -11.88 1.36
N SER A 175 15.41 -11.18 2.01
CA SER A 175 13.99 -11.58 1.98
C SER A 175 13.46 -11.68 0.56
N TRP A 176 13.76 -10.72 -0.32
CA TRP A 176 13.34 -10.78 -1.72
C TRP A 176 13.92 -11.99 -2.46
N ILE A 177 15.22 -12.26 -2.35
CA ILE A 177 15.86 -13.41 -3.00
C ILE A 177 15.24 -14.74 -2.55
N LEU A 178 15.02 -14.89 -1.25
CA LEU A 178 14.51 -16.14 -0.67
C LEU A 178 13.03 -16.34 -0.98
N VAL A 179 12.22 -15.29 -0.88
CA VAL A 179 10.80 -15.30 -1.28
C VAL A 179 10.67 -15.62 -2.77
N GLU A 180 11.48 -14.99 -3.62
CA GLU A 180 11.49 -15.25 -5.06
C GLU A 180 11.93 -16.69 -5.38
N SER A 181 12.88 -17.25 -4.61
CA SER A 181 13.32 -18.64 -4.77
C SER A 181 12.18 -19.63 -4.52
N VAL A 182 11.37 -19.42 -3.48
CA VAL A 182 10.22 -20.28 -3.17
C VAL A 182 9.14 -20.16 -4.26
N TYR A 183 8.78 -18.93 -4.65
CA TYR A 183 7.76 -18.71 -5.69
C TYR A 183 8.14 -19.31 -7.06
N ARG A 184 9.43 -19.32 -7.40
CA ARG A 184 9.91 -19.83 -8.68
C ARG A 184 10.13 -21.34 -8.72
N TYR A 185 10.30 -21.99 -7.56
CA TYR A 185 10.47 -23.43 -7.50
C TYR A 185 9.20 -24.17 -7.91
N SER A 186 8.06 -23.76 -7.35
CA SER A 186 6.75 -24.35 -7.66
C SER A 186 5.70 -23.24 -7.76
N PRO A 187 5.36 -22.77 -8.97
CA PRO A 187 4.37 -21.72 -9.18
C PRO A 187 2.92 -22.21 -9.00
N VAL A 188 2.69 -23.46 -8.58
CA VAL A 188 1.36 -24.07 -8.48
C VAL A 188 0.44 -23.33 -7.49
N TYR A 189 1.00 -22.80 -6.40
CA TYR A 189 0.23 -22.08 -5.38
C TYR A 189 0.10 -20.56 -5.65
N TYR A 190 0.58 -20.11 -6.81
CA TYR A 190 0.71 -18.70 -7.16
C TYR A 190 -0.64 -18.02 -7.40
N THR A 191 -0.82 -16.84 -6.81
CA THR A 191 -1.98 -15.96 -7.02
C THR A 191 -1.55 -14.59 -7.55
N GLY A 192 -2.52 -13.78 -8.00
CA GLY A 192 -2.26 -12.40 -8.42
C GLY A 192 -1.59 -11.56 -7.31
N GLY A 193 -1.90 -11.83 -6.04
CA GLY A 193 -1.33 -11.12 -4.88
C GLY A 193 0.17 -11.40 -4.71
N ASP A 194 0.61 -12.59 -5.04
CA ASP A 194 2.02 -12.97 -4.97
C ASP A 194 2.88 -12.20 -5.99
N THR A 195 2.30 -11.85 -7.16
CA THR A 195 2.93 -10.92 -8.10
C THR A 195 3.23 -9.59 -7.44
N VAL A 196 2.26 -9.06 -6.67
CA VAL A 196 2.41 -7.80 -5.94
C VAL A 196 3.49 -7.93 -4.87
N VAL A 197 3.52 -9.04 -4.13
CA VAL A 197 4.57 -9.32 -3.14
C VAL A 197 5.97 -9.23 -3.77
N ARG A 198 6.18 -9.93 -4.88
CA ARG A 198 7.47 -9.99 -5.59
C ARG A 198 7.93 -8.60 -6.06
N VAL A 199 7.03 -7.85 -6.71
CA VAL A 199 7.32 -6.51 -7.23
C VAL A 199 7.54 -5.50 -6.11
N PHE A 200 6.74 -5.54 -5.04
CA PHE A 200 6.84 -4.58 -3.95
C PHE A 200 8.03 -4.84 -3.03
N LEU A 201 8.41 -6.11 -2.80
CA LEU A 201 9.68 -6.44 -2.14
C LEU A 201 10.87 -5.95 -2.98
N PHE A 202 10.82 -6.14 -4.30
CA PHE A 202 11.86 -5.64 -5.21
C PHE A 202 12.01 -4.13 -5.10
N LEU A 203 10.91 -3.38 -5.22
CA LEU A 203 10.92 -1.92 -5.07
C LEU A 203 11.33 -1.51 -3.63
N GLY A 204 10.97 -2.31 -2.62
CA GLY A 204 11.35 -2.16 -1.22
C GLY A 204 12.87 -2.06 -0.99
N MET A 205 13.66 -2.79 -1.80
CA MET A 205 15.13 -2.71 -1.77
C MET A 205 15.66 -1.28 -2.02
N PHE A 206 14.89 -0.48 -2.77
CA PHE A 206 15.28 0.88 -3.17
C PHE A 206 14.58 1.98 -2.34
N THR A 207 13.49 1.67 -1.64
CA THR A 207 12.67 2.63 -0.88
C THR A 207 13.41 3.28 0.28
N ARG A 208 14.41 2.61 0.86
CA ARG A 208 15.00 2.97 2.17
C ARG A 208 13.94 3.07 3.26
N TRP A 209 12.97 2.15 3.25
CA TRP A 209 11.88 2.06 4.24
C TRP A 209 12.31 1.73 5.68
N GLY A 210 13.63 1.71 5.95
CA GLY A 210 14.23 1.67 7.28
C GLY A 210 14.59 3.03 7.87
N GLU A 211 14.21 4.15 7.23
CA GLU A 211 14.43 5.50 7.79
C GLU A 211 13.37 5.92 8.82
N ALA A 212 12.22 5.24 8.87
CA ALA A 212 11.18 5.43 9.89
C ALA A 212 10.75 4.10 10.54
N TYR A 213 10.28 4.18 11.78
CA TYR A 213 9.74 3.05 12.56
C TYR A 213 10.65 1.82 12.60
N SER A 214 11.97 2.01 12.60
CA SER A 214 12.97 0.93 12.52
C SER A 214 13.96 0.97 13.68
N ILE A 215 14.51 -0.19 14.05
CA ILE A 215 15.62 -0.27 15.00
C ILE A 215 16.85 0.48 14.45
N ASP A 216 17.11 0.42 13.14
CA ASP A 216 18.21 1.14 12.50
C ASP A 216 18.11 2.67 12.69
N SER A 217 16.92 3.25 12.47
CA SER A 217 16.68 4.70 12.65
C SER A 217 16.78 5.09 14.13
N TRP A 218 16.24 4.27 15.03
CA TRP A 218 16.35 4.46 16.47
C TRP A 218 17.82 4.43 16.93
N ARG A 219 18.62 3.44 16.51
CA ARG A 219 20.05 3.34 16.84
C ARG A 219 20.83 4.58 16.39
N ARG A 220 20.58 5.08 15.17
CA ARG A 220 21.21 6.30 14.64
C ARG A 220 20.86 7.53 15.48
N ARG A 221 19.56 7.76 15.73
CA ARG A 221 19.09 8.92 16.50
C ARG A 221 19.56 8.86 17.95
N ARG A 222 19.53 7.68 18.56
CA ARG A 222 20.07 7.42 19.90
C ARG A 222 21.56 7.80 19.97
N LYS A 223 22.37 7.33 19.02
CA LYS A 223 23.80 7.63 18.99
C LYS A 223 24.06 9.15 18.93
N ALA A 224 23.29 9.87 18.11
CA ALA A 224 23.40 11.32 18.01
C ALA A 224 22.95 12.05 19.29
N ILE A 225 21.83 11.66 19.90
CA ILE A 225 21.35 12.25 21.17
C ILE A 225 22.37 12.05 22.29
N LEU A 226 22.86 10.82 22.47
CA LEU A 226 23.85 10.53 23.51
C LEU A 226 25.21 11.20 23.21
N GLY A 227 25.54 11.38 21.93
CA GLY A 227 26.72 12.10 21.46
C GLY A 227 26.65 13.62 21.60
N GLY A 228 25.56 14.18 22.17
CA GLY A 228 25.46 15.61 22.46
C GLY A 228 24.71 16.43 21.40
N ALA A 229 23.82 15.81 20.61
CA ALA A 229 22.92 16.57 19.75
C ALA A 229 22.06 17.55 20.58
N THR A 230 22.02 18.82 20.16
CA THR A 230 21.24 19.88 20.79
C THR A 230 19.74 19.76 20.52
N GLU A 231 19.39 19.11 19.40
CA GLU A 231 18.02 18.84 19.00
C GLU A 231 17.81 17.36 18.68
N ILE A 232 16.55 16.94 18.68
CA ILE A 232 16.19 15.58 18.29
C ILE A 232 16.47 15.44 16.78
N PRO A 233 17.36 14.52 16.37
CA PRO A 233 17.66 14.37 14.96
C PRO A 233 16.39 13.99 14.19
N PRO A 234 16.06 14.69 13.09
CA PRO A 234 14.87 14.41 12.30
C PRO A 234 15.00 13.06 11.58
N LEU A 235 13.86 12.54 11.11
CA LEU A 235 13.88 11.39 10.19
C LEU A 235 14.51 11.83 8.86
N ARG A 236 15.26 10.94 8.21
CA ARG A 236 15.89 11.24 6.92
C ARG A 236 14.88 11.01 5.81
N ASP A 237 14.67 12.02 4.99
CA ASP A 237 13.80 11.88 3.83
C ASP A 237 14.34 10.85 2.84
N ILE A 238 13.41 10.16 2.19
CA ILE A 238 13.69 9.12 1.19
C ILE A 238 13.38 9.62 -0.21
N ALA A 239 13.95 8.96 -1.22
CA ALA A 239 13.60 9.26 -2.61
C ALA A 239 12.17 8.79 -2.88
N ALA A 240 11.38 9.63 -3.57
CA ALA A 240 9.97 9.31 -3.82
C ALA A 240 9.74 8.25 -4.90
N TRP A 241 10.69 8.03 -5.81
CA TRP A 241 10.48 7.18 -6.98
C TRP A 241 10.00 5.76 -6.66
N PRO A 242 10.50 5.04 -5.64
CA PRO A 242 10.04 3.66 -5.38
C PRO A 242 8.56 3.63 -4.97
N LEU A 243 8.16 4.55 -4.08
CA LEU A 243 6.76 4.68 -3.66
C LEU A 243 5.87 5.09 -4.83
N ARG A 244 6.34 5.96 -5.71
CA ARG A 244 5.58 6.39 -6.88
C ARG A 244 5.42 5.30 -7.92
N LEU A 245 6.44 4.45 -8.11
CA LEU A 245 6.30 3.24 -8.91
C LEU A 245 5.34 2.24 -8.28
N MET A 246 5.33 2.10 -6.95
CA MET A 246 4.33 1.28 -6.24
C MET A 246 2.90 1.83 -6.45
N MET A 247 2.70 3.15 -6.36
CA MET A 247 1.43 3.80 -6.67
C MET A 247 1.01 3.58 -8.13
N LEU A 248 1.96 3.68 -9.06
CA LEU A 248 1.72 3.44 -10.48
C LEU A 248 1.38 1.97 -10.76
N GLN A 249 2.09 1.02 -10.14
CA GLN A 249 1.80 -0.41 -10.24
C GLN A 249 0.38 -0.71 -9.79
N LEU A 250 -0.03 -0.17 -8.64
CA LEU A 250 -1.40 -0.33 -8.16
C LEU A 250 -2.43 0.25 -9.13
N THR A 251 -2.10 1.39 -9.73
CA THR A 251 -2.94 2.05 -10.74
C THR A 251 -3.09 1.19 -12.00
N ILE A 252 -1.99 0.59 -12.46
CA ILE A 252 -1.98 -0.33 -13.61
C ILE A 252 -2.78 -1.58 -13.29
N ILE A 253 -2.58 -2.18 -12.11
CA ILE A 253 -3.31 -3.38 -11.67
C ILE A 253 -4.81 -3.12 -11.73
N TYR A 254 -5.31 -2.09 -11.04
CA TYR A 254 -6.76 -1.84 -11.03
C TYR A 254 -7.31 -1.44 -12.39
N CYS A 255 -6.61 -0.58 -13.14
CA CYS A 255 -7.10 -0.19 -14.46
C CYS A 255 -7.18 -1.41 -15.40
N ALA A 256 -6.13 -2.25 -15.41
CA ALA A 256 -6.11 -3.46 -16.23
C ALA A 256 -7.17 -4.47 -15.79
N THR A 257 -7.35 -4.73 -14.48
CA THR A 257 -8.40 -5.65 -14.03
C THR A 257 -9.79 -5.13 -14.32
N GLY A 258 -10.02 -3.82 -14.19
CA GLY A 258 -11.29 -3.19 -14.53
C GLY A 258 -11.61 -3.33 -16.01
N LEU A 259 -10.64 -3.08 -16.89
CA LEU A 259 -10.79 -3.22 -18.33
C LEU A 259 -11.04 -4.68 -18.77
N LEU A 260 -10.45 -5.65 -18.07
CA LEU A 260 -10.65 -7.08 -18.34
C LEU A 260 -11.98 -7.63 -17.82
N LYS A 261 -12.73 -6.87 -17.01
CA LYS A 261 -14.05 -7.26 -16.49
C LYS A 261 -15.17 -6.95 -17.48
N SER A 262 -14.99 -7.33 -18.74
CA SER A 262 -15.90 -7.01 -19.86
C SER A 262 -16.93 -8.10 -20.17
N GLY A 263 -16.90 -9.25 -19.50
CA GLY A 263 -17.82 -10.36 -19.76
C GLY A 263 -19.27 -10.11 -19.30
N ASN A 264 -20.22 -10.86 -19.86
CA ASN A 264 -21.66 -10.69 -19.66
C ASN A 264 -22.09 -10.72 -18.20
N THR A 265 -21.43 -11.52 -17.36
CA THR A 265 -21.71 -11.60 -15.92
C THR A 265 -21.41 -10.30 -15.17
N TRP A 266 -20.38 -9.56 -15.58
CA TRP A 266 -20.10 -8.23 -15.02
C TRP A 266 -21.16 -7.23 -15.43
N ALA A 267 -21.57 -7.33 -16.68
CA ALA A 267 -22.39 -6.32 -17.29
C ALA A 267 -23.88 -6.43 -16.92
N ASN A 268 -24.37 -7.66 -16.70
CA ASN A 268 -25.71 -7.92 -16.15
C ASN A 268 -25.75 -7.92 -14.60
N GLY A 269 -24.63 -7.66 -13.92
CA GLY A 269 -24.56 -7.55 -12.45
C GLY A 269 -24.57 -8.88 -11.69
N THR A 270 -24.37 -10.02 -12.36
CA THR A 270 -24.39 -11.36 -11.74
C THR A 270 -23.01 -11.88 -11.34
N ALA A 271 -21.92 -11.22 -11.74
CA ALA A 271 -20.55 -11.68 -11.49
C ALA A 271 -20.28 -12.01 -10.02
N LEU A 272 -20.58 -11.08 -9.10
CA LEU A 272 -20.39 -11.33 -7.66
C LEU A 272 -21.31 -12.41 -7.12
N TYR A 273 -22.53 -12.57 -7.66
CA TYR A 273 -23.42 -13.64 -7.25
C TYR A 273 -22.83 -15.01 -7.58
N TYR A 274 -22.32 -15.20 -8.80
CA TYR A 274 -21.68 -16.46 -9.16
C TYR A 274 -20.38 -16.68 -8.39
N SER A 275 -19.49 -15.68 -8.32
CA SER A 275 -18.21 -15.83 -7.62
C SER A 275 -18.36 -16.18 -6.14
N LEU A 276 -19.35 -15.62 -5.45
CA LEU A 276 -19.59 -15.89 -4.02
C LEU A 276 -20.33 -17.20 -3.76
N ASN A 277 -20.86 -17.86 -4.79
CA ASN A 277 -21.48 -19.20 -4.71
C ASN A 277 -20.57 -20.31 -5.23
N LEU A 278 -19.35 -20.01 -5.70
CA LEU A 278 -18.36 -21.03 -6.06
C LEU A 278 -17.74 -21.62 -4.80
N ASP A 279 -17.76 -22.95 -4.68
CA ASP A 279 -17.36 -23.69 -3.47
C ASP A 279 -15.93 -23.40 -3.00
N HIS A 280 -15.02 -23.13 -3.93
CA HIS A 280 -13.62 -22.81 -3.60
C HIS A 280 -13.41 -21.33 -3.22
N PHE A 281 -14.37 -20.45 -3.52
CA PHE A 281 -14.24 -19.01 -3.28
C PHE A 281 -14.99 -18.50 -2.06
N TYR A 282 -16.00 -19.17 -1.52
CA TYR A 282 -16.64 -18.68 -0.28
C TYR A 282 -15.83 -19.07 0.96
N ARG A 283 -15.80 -18.20 1.98
CA ARG A 283 -15.09 -18.48 3.24
C ARG A 283 -15.96 -19.19 4.28
N TRP A 284 -17.27 -18.96 4.24
CA TRP A 284 -18.26 -19.62 5.10
C TRP A 284 -19.57 -19.79 4.31
N PRO A 285 -20.49 -20.68 4.74
CA PRO A 285 -21.75 -20.93 4.04
C PRO A 285 -22.63 -19.68 3.97
N GLN A 286 -22.50 -18.92 2.88
CA GLN A 286 -23.08 -17.58 2.73
C GLN A 286 -24.14 -17.50 1.62
N MET A 287 -24.48 -18.63 0.96
CA MET A 287 -25.35 -18.65 -0.22
C MET A 287 -26.72 -17.99 0.03
N GLY A 288 -27.33 -18.20 1.20
CA GLY A 288 -28.60 -17.56 1.55
C GLY A 288 -28.49 -16.03 1.64
N LEU A 289 -27.43 -15.52 2.26
CA LEU A 289 -27.15 -14.08 2.32
C LEU A 289 -26.84 -13.51 0.92
N VAL A 290 -26.01 -14.21 0.14
CA VAL A 290 -25.66 -13.82 -1.24
C VAL A 290 -26.91 -13.74 -2.11
N GLY A 291 -27.82 -14.71 -2.00
CA GLY A 291 -29.11 -14.69 -2.70
C GLY A 291 -29.97 -13.48 -2.33
N VAL A 292 -30.11 -13.21 -1.02
CA VAL A 292 -30.85 -12.02 -0.53
C VAL A 292 -30.21 -10.73 -1.05
N LEU A 293 -28.90 -10.56 -0.89
CA LEU A 293 -28.16 -9.38 -1.33
C LEU A 293 -28.23 -9.16 -2.84
N HIS A 294 -28.26 -10.24 -3.63
CA HIS A 294 -28.47 -10.14 -5.07
C HIS A 294 -29.90 -9.68 -5.38
N TYR A 295 -30.90 -10.31 -4.76
CA TYR A 295 -32.32 -10.02 -4.98
C TYR A 295 -32.70 -8.58 -4.62
N ILE A 296 -32.17 -8.04 -3.51
CA ILE A 296 -32.40 -6.63 -3.12
C ILE A 296 -31.51 -5.63 -3.89
N GLY A 297 -30.73 -6.09 -4.88
CA GLY A 297 -29.92 -5.24 -5.76
C GLY A 297 -28.57 -4.79 -5.21
N VAL A 298 -28.13 -5.24 -4.03
CA VAL A 298 -26.83 -4.86 -3.44
C VAL A 298 -25.68 -5.40 -4.28
N LEU A 299 -25.67 -6.69 -4.65
CA LEU A 299 -24.57 -7.26 -5.43
C LEU A 299 -24.47 -6.66 -6.84
N PRO A 300 -25.56 -6.49 -7.62
CA PRO A 300 -25.50 -5.80 -8.92
C PRO A 300 -24.93 -4.38 -8.83
N VAL A 301 -25.34 -3.60 -7.82
CA VAL A 301 -24.79 -2.26 -7.60
C VAL A 301 -23.29 -2.33 -7.28
N MET A 302 -22.88 -3.27 -6.41
CA MET A 302 -21.46 -3.45 -6.10
C MET A 302 -20.63 -3.86 -7.32
N VAL A 303 -21.15 -4.72 -8.20
CA VAL A 303 -20.49 -5.09 -9.46
C VAL A 303 -20.16 -3.85 -10.30
N ILE A 304 -21.16 -2.99 -10.52
CA ILE A 304 -21.01 -1.75 -11.31
C ILE A 304 -20.02 -0.80 -10.63
N VAL A 305 -20.17 -0.59 -9.32
CA VAL A 305 -19.31 0.34 -8.58
C VAL A 305 -17.85 -0.14 -8.59
N VAL A 306 -17.59 -1.42 -8.33
CA VAL A 306 -16.23 -1.99 -8.36
C VAL A 306 -15.62 -1.89 -9.75
N HIS A 307 -16.39 -2.24 -10.79
CA HIS A 307 -15.92 -2.19 -12.17
C HIS A 307 -15.46 -0.77 -12.56
N TRP A 308 -16.30 0.25 -12.34
CA TRP A 308 -15.94 1.63 -12.64
C TRP A 308 -14.88 2.19 -11.70
N TRP A 309 -14.89 1.80 -10.42
CA TRP A 309 -13.84 2.20 -9.48
C TRP A 309 -12.46 1.70 -9.92
N GLU A 310 -12.38 0.47 -10.44
CA GLU A 310 -11.13 -0.11 -10.95
C GLU A 310 -10.64 0.62 -12.21
N ILE A 311 -11.52 0.81 -13.20
CA ILE A 311 -11.21 1.54 -14.44
C ILE A 311 -10.76 2.98 -14.15
N LEU A 312 -11.41 3.65 -13.21
CA LEU A 312 -11.18 5.06 -12.89
C LEU A 312 -10.13 5.28 -11.79
N PHE A 313 -9.57 4.23 -11.19
CA PHE A 313 -8.51 4.35 -10.20
C PHE A 313 -7.32 5.26 -10.62
N PRO A 314 -6.89 5.30 -11.90
CA PRO A 314 -5.87 6.25 -12.37
C PRO A 314 -6.17 7.72 -12.09
N VAL A 315 -7.45 8.10 -11.95
CA VAL A 315 -7.86 9.46 -11.55
C VAL A 315 -7.29 9.81 -10.17
N GLY A 316 -7.16 8.84 -9.27
CA GLY A 316 -6.51 9.01 -7.98
C GLY A 316 -5.03 9.38 -8.10
N LEU A 317 -4.30 8.77 -9.04
CA LEU A 317 -2.89 9.06 -9.29
C LEU A 317 -2.70 10.47 -9.88
N VAL A 318 -3.50 10.81 -10.90
CA VAL A 318 -3.55 12.17 -11.49
C VAL A 318 -3.88 13.19 -10.40
N GLY A 319 -4.85 12.86 -9.57
CA GLY A 319 -5.28 13.66 -8.45
C GLY A 319 -4.20 13.86 -7.37
N ALA A 320 -3.39 12.84 -7.08
CA ALA A 320 -2.22 12.97 -6.21
C ALA A 320 -1.19 13.95 -6.77
N ALA A 321 -0.97 13.94 -8.09
CA ALA A 321 -0.11 14.91 -8.77
C ALA A 321 -0.68 16.34 -8.72
N ILE A 322 -1.99 16.52 -8.96
CA ILE A 322 -2.69 17.81 -8.85
C ILE A 322 -2.62 18.36 -7.41
N ASN A 323 -2.79 17.50 -6.41
CA ASN A 323 -2.66 17.87 -5.00
C ASN A 323 -1.22 18.26 -4.64
N GLY A 324 -0.22 17.61 -5.23
CA GLY A 324 1.17 18.06 -5.16
C GLY A 324 1.36 19.45 -5.75
N TYR A 325 0.86 19.65 -6.98
CA TYR A 325 0.91 20.94 -7.67
C TYR A 325 0.27 22.08 -6.88
N GLU A 326 -0.95 21.92 -6.37
CA GLU A 326 -1.63 23.01 -5.63
C GLU A 326 -0.91 23.34 -4.32
N ARG A 327 -0.30 22.36 -3.64
CA ARG A 327 0.52 22.62 -2.44
C ARG A 327 1.76 23.44 -2.79
N ASP A 328 2.47 23.03 -3.83
CA ASP A 328 3.70 23.69 -4.26
C ASP A 328 3.44 25.09 -4.81
N ARG A 329 2.34 25.24 -5.55
CA ARG A 329 1.87 26.53 -6.06
C ARG A 329 1.53 27.48 -4.92
N ALA A 330 0.79 27.00 -3.91
CA ALA A 330 0.45 27.80 -2.73
C ALA A 330 1.69 28.22 -1.93
N ALA A 331 2.71 27.37 -1.88
CA ALA A 331 3.99 27.65 -1.23
C ALA A 331 4.98 28.46 -2.10
N GLY A 332 4.65 28.77 -3.36
CA GLY A 332 5.54 29.51 -4.26
C GLY A 332 6.78 28.74 -4.73
N ILE A 333 6.79 27.41 -4.61
CA ILE A 333 7.95 26.55 -4.91
C ILE A 333 7.77 25.70 -6.18
N TRP A 334 6.69 25.91 -6.92
CA TRP A 334 6.45 25.14 -8.15
C TRP A 334 7.49 25.49 -9.23
N PRO A 335 8.09 24.50 -9.91
CA PRO A 335 9.14 24.76 -10.89
C PRO A 335 8.69 25.67 -12.03
N THR A 336 9.51 26.67 -12.34
CA THR A 336 9.36 27.51 -13.52
C THR A 336 10.32 27.05 -14.62
N ALA A 337 9.91 27.22 -15.88
CA ALA A 337 10.71 26.87 -17.05
C ALA A 337 10.58 27.97 -18.11
N ALA A 338 11.61 28.11 -18.94
CA ALA A 338 11.61 29.02 -20.09
C ALA A 338 10.37 28.80 -20.97
N ALA A 339 9.87 29.87 -21.60
CA ALA A 339 8.64 29.81 -22.40
C ALA A 339 8.70 28.72 -23.48
N TRP A 340 9.80 28.62 -24.22
CA TRP A 340 9.98 27.61 -25.27
C TRP A 340 9.88 26.18 -24.73
N ARG A 341 10.45 25.88 -23.55
CA ARG A 341 10.37 24.56 -22.91
C ARG A 341 8.94 24.24 -22.48
N ARG A 342 8.19 25.23 -22.01
CA ARG A 342 6.78 25.05 -21.64
C ARG A 342 5.91 24.76 -22.85
N TRP A 343 6.03 25.56 -23.90
CA TRP A 343 5.25 25.39 -25.13
C TRP A 343 5.62 24.10 -25.87
N LEU A 344 6.91 23.78 -25.99
CA LEU A 344 7.35 22.50 -26.55
C LEU A 344 6.86 21.32 -25.71
N GLY A 345 6.90 21.43 -24.38
CA GLY A 345 6.31 20.42 -23.50
C GLY A 345 4.81 20.23 -23.73
N TYR A 346 4.04 21.32 -23.90
CA TYR A 346 2.62 21.22 -24.23
C TYR A 346 2.38 20.62 -25.62
N ALA A 347 3.20 20.95 -26.61
CA ALA A 347 3.12 20.37 -27.95
C ALA A 347 3.42 18.87 -27.96
N LEU A 348 4.46 18.42 -27.24
CA LEU A 348 4.82 17.00 -27.13
C LEU A 348 3.72 16.20 -26.42
N PHE A 349 3.21 16.70 -25.29
CA PHE A 349 2.10 16.06 -24.59
C PHE A 349 0.81 16.08 -25.41
N GLY A 350 0.52 17.19 -26.09
CA GLY A 350 -0.63 17.33 -26.99
C GLY A 350 -0.55 16.36 -28.17
N GLY A 351 0.62 16.21 -28.78
CA GLY A 351 0.85 15.24 -29.86
C GLY A 351 0.62 13.80 -29.40
N ALA A 352 1.16 13.44 -28.23
CA ALA A 352 0.91 12.12 -27.63
C ALA A 352 -0.59 11.89 -27.37
N TRP A 353 -1.30 12.91 -26.90
CA TRP A 353 -2.73 12.84 -26.65
C TRP A 353 -3.56 12.71 -27.93
N VAL A 354 -3.22 13.46 -28.99
CA VAL A 354 -3.90 13.37 -30.30
C VAL A 354 -3.72 11.98 -30.91
N ILE A 355 -2.53 11.38 -30.81
CA ILE A 355 -2.31 10.00 -31.23
C ILE A 355 -3.17 9.04 -30.40
N GLY A 356 -3.24 9.22 -29.07
CA GLY A 356 -4.13 8.44 -28.21
C GLY A 356 -5.61 8.57 -28.59
N ALA A 357 -6.06 9.77 -28.94
CA ALA A 357 -7.41 10.01 -29.43
C ALA A 357 -7.68 9.28 -30.76
N TYR A 358 -6.71 9.28 -31.68
CA TYR A 358 -6.79 8.51 -32.92
C TYR A 358 -6.94 7.01 -32.65
N VAL A 359 -6.10 6.46 -31.76
CA VAL A 359 -6.17 5.03 -31.34
C VAL A 359 -7.51 4.72 -30.67
N ALA A 360 -8.06 5.64 -29.86
CA ALA A 360 -9.41 5.47 -29.30
C ALA A 360 -10.49 5.45 -30.40
N GLY A 361 -10.32 6.24 -31.45
CA GLY A 361 -11.16 6.17 -32.66
C GLY A 361 -11.08 4.83 -33.38
N LEU A 362 -9.88 4.25 -33.54
CA LEU A 362 -9.71 2.89 -34.06
C LEU A 362 -10.39 1.86 -33.15
N GLY A 363 -10.28 2.04 -31.83
CA GLY A 363 -11.02 1.22 -30.87
C GLY A 363 -12.53 1.27 -31.12
N ALA A 364 -13.10 2.46 -31.33
CA ALA A 364 -14.51 2.61 -31.70
C ALA A 364 -14.83 2.02 -33.08
N HIS A 365 -13.91 2.08 -34.05
CA HIS A 365 -14.10 1.47 -35.35
C HIS A 365 -14.27 -0.06 -35.24
N TYR A 366 -13.45 -0.71 -34.43
CA TYR A 366 -13.45 -2.17 -34.34
C TYR A 366 -14.44 -2.72 -33.30
N TYR A 367 -14.52 -2.08 -32.14
CA TYR A 367 -15.22 -2.64 -30.97
C TYR A 367 -16.57 -1.99 -30.67
N ALA A 368 -17.00 -0.96 -31.42
CA ALA A 368 -18.35 -0.42 -31.23
C ALA A 368 -19.42 -1.44 -31.65
N PRO A 369 -20.33 -1.85 -30.75
CA PRO A 369 -21.41 -2.77 -31.07
C PRO A 369 -22.34 -2.16 -32.12
N GLN A 370 -22.81 -2.98 -33.06
CA GLN A 370 -23.72 -2.52 -34.11
C GLN A 370 -25.03 -1.96 -33.52
N GLN A 371 -25.56 -2.62 -32.50
CA GLN A 371 -26.75 -2.20 -31.78
C GLN A 371 -26.58 -0.80 -31.13
N MET A 372 -25.37 -0.43 -30.68
CA MET A 372 -25.10 0.92 -30.18
C MET A 372 -25.19 1.96 -31.30
N LEU A 373 -24.66 1.65 -32.49
CA LEU A 373 -24.76 2.51 -33.68
C LEU A 373 -26.23 2.70 -34.09
N ASP A 374 -27.01 1.62 -34.05
CA ASP A 374 -28.42 1.62 -34.42
C ASP A 374 -29.24 2.50 -33.46
N VAL A 375 -29.00 2.41 -32.15
CA VAL A 375 -29.69 3.24 -31.15
C VAL A 375 -29.27 4.70 -31.21
N LEU A 376 -27.98 4.97 -31.45
CA LEU A 376 -27.49 6.34 -31.60
C LEU A 376 -27.85 6.94 -32.97
N HIS A 377 -28.37 6.13 -33.90
CA HIS A 377 -28.60 6.49 -35.29
C HIS A 377 -27.32 7.07 -35.96
N LEU A 378 -26.16 6.48 -35.66
CA LEU A 378 -24.85 6.93 -36.16
C LEU A 378 -24.22 5.90 -37.09
N GLY A 379 -23.64 6.38 -38.20
CA GLY A 379 -22.72 5.57 -39.00
C GLY A 379 -21.39 5.34 -38.26
N ARG A 380 -20.74 4.20 -38.50
CA ARG A 380 -19.43 3.87 -37.92
C ARG A 380 -18.37 4.97 -38.17
N PRO A 381 -18.20 5.54 -39.38
CA PRO A 381 -17.25 6.63 -39.60
C PRO A 381 -17.56 7.90 -38.77
N THR A 382 -18.85 8.20 -38.58
CA THR A 382 -19.31 9.32 -37.76
C THR A 382 -18.99 9.07 -36.29
N LEU A 383 -19.20 7.85 -35.78
CA LEU A 383 -18.82 7.49 -34.41
C LEU A 383 -17.32 7.64 -34.18
N VAL A 384 -16.48 7.14 -35.10
CA VAL A 384 -15.02 7.29 -35.00
C VAL A 384 -14.62 8.75 -34.88
N THR A 385 -15.17 9.60 -35.76
CA THR A 385 -14.91 11.05 -35.76
C THR A 385 -15.37 11.69 -34.44
N LEU A 386 -16.54 11.30 -33.94
CA LEU A 386 -17.08 11.79 -32.66
C LEU A 386 -16.18 11.38 -31.49
N VAL A 387 -15.78 10.11 -31.41
CA VAL A 387 -14.91 9.59 -30.36
C VAL A 387 -13.56 10.31 -30.37
N GLN A 388 -12.96 10.51 -31.55
CA GLN A 388 -11.72 11.26 -31.70
C GLN A 388 -11.89 12.73 -31.27
N ALA A 389 -12.95 13.41 -31.72
CA ALA A 389 -13.22 14.80 -31.38
C ALA A 389 -13.44 14.98 -29.87
N VAL A 390 -14.23 14.09 -29.25
CA VAL A 390 -14.45 14.07 -27.80
C VAL A 390 -13.14 13.80 -27.08
N ALA A 391 -12.38 12.78 -27.49
CA ALA A 391 -11.10 12.43 -26.88
C ALA A 391 -10.11 13.60 -26.92
N VAL A 392 -9.99 14.31 -28.05
CA VAL A 392 -9.16 15.52 -28.17
C VAL A 392 -9.66 16.66 -27.26
N ALA A 393 -10.97 16.82 -27.11
CA ALA A 393 -11.56 17.88 -26.30
C ALA A 393 -11.42 17.65 -24.77
N ILE A 394 -11.35 16.39 -24.31
CA ILE A 394 -11.35 16.03 -22.88
C ILE A 394 -10.32 16.82 -22.05
N PRO A 395 -9.02 16.89 -22.38
CA PRO A 395 -8.05 17.62 -21.56
C PRO A 395 -8.37 19.10 -21.42
N VAL A 396 -8.82 19.73 -22.51
CA VAL A 396 -9.19 21.15 -22.52
C VAL A 396 -10.40 21.37 -21.62
N LEU A 397 -11.44 20.54 -21.76
CA LEU A 397 -12.63 20.59 -20.92
C LEU A 397 -12.29 20.36 -19.44
N CYS A 398 -11.44 19.39 -19.12
CA CYS A 398 -10.99 19.14 -17.76
C CYS A 398 -10.23 20.34 -17.18
N VAL A 399 -9.33 20.97 -17.93
CA VAL A 399 -8.57 22.14 -17.47
C VAL A 399 -9.49 23.35 -17.28
N VAL A 400 -10.41 23.59 -18.20
CA VAL A 400 -11.41 24.67 -18.12
C VAL A 400 -12.32 24.45 -16.91
N ALA A 401 -12.91 23.26 -16.76
CA ALA A 401 -13.77 22.91 -15.64
C ALA A 401 -13.03 23.01 -14.31
N TYR A 402 -11.77 22.55 -14.24
CA TYR A 402 -10.94 22.66 -13.04
C TYR A 402 -10.70 24.12 -12.64
N ARG A 403 -10.35 24.98 -13.60
CA ARG A 403 -10.12 26.42 -13.37
C ARG A 403 -11.40 27.16 -13.02
N ALA A 404 -12.49 26.87 -13.71
CA ALA A 404 -13.81 27.44 -13.46
C ALA A 404 -14.31 27.06 -12.06
N GLY A 405 -14.25 25.77 -11.70
CA GLY A 405 -14.61 25.29 -10.37
C GLY A 405 -13.77 25.96 -9.28
N ARG A 406 -12.47 26.14 -9.50
CA ARG A 406 -11.58 26.85 -8.57
C ARG A 406 -11.97 28.31 -8.36
N ARG A 407 -12.43 29.00 -9.42
CA ARG A 407 -12.79 30.43 -9.38
C ARG A 407 -14.20 30.65 -8.82
N PHE A 408 -15.18 29.91 -9.34
CA PHE A 408 -16.61 30.16 -9.08
C PHE A 408 -17.15 29.33 -7.91
N PHE A 409 -16.57 28.16 -7.62
CA PHE A 409 -17.07 27.23 -6.59
C PHE A 409 -15.95 26.71 -5.68
N PRO A 410 -15.22 27.59 -4.95
CA PRO A 410 -13.98 27.21 -4.26
C PRO A 410 -14.18 26.11 -3.21
N ARG A 411 -15.29 26.11 -2.46
CA ARG A 411 -15.60 25.07 -1.46
C ARG A 411 -15.83 23.70 -2.12
N ALA A 412 -16.65 23.66 -3.17
CA ALA A 412 -16.93 22.44 -3.94
C ALA A 412 -15.67 21.93 -4.64
N HIS A 413 -14.85 22.83 -5.18
CA HIS A 413 -13.56 22.50 -5.79
C HIS A 413 -12.60 21.82 -4.80
N VAL A 414 -12.46 22.38 -3.59
CA VAL A 414 -11.64 21.77 -2.53
C VAL A 414 -12.19 20.40 -2.14
N ALA A 415 -13.50 20.24 -1.98
CA ALA A 415 -14.13 18.96 -1.67
C ALA A 415 -13.88 17.91 -2.78
N PHE A 416 -14.14 18.27 -4.04
CA PHE A 416 -13.89 17.45 -5.21
C PHE A 416 -12.42 17.03 -5.30
N ARG A 417 -11.49 17.96 -5.06
CA ARG A 417 -10.05 17.69 -5.08
C ARG A 417 -9.61 16.70 -3.99
N HIS A 418 -10.22 16.74 -2.82
CA HIS A 418 -9.87 15.86 -1.71
C HIS A 418 -10.55 14.49 -1.76
N TRP A 419 -11.75 14.41 -2.35
CA TRP A 419 -12.52 13.17 -2.42
C TRP A 419 -12.35 12.45 -3.76
N VAL A 420 -12.59 13.12 -4.88
CA VAL A 420 -12.58 12.50 -6.22
C VAL A 420 -11.17 12.50 -6.83
N LEU A 421 -10.54 13.68 -6.92
CA LEU A 421 -9.12 13.77 -7.30
C LEU A 421 -8.19 13.50 -6.10
N GLY A 422 -8.72 13.04 -4.99
CA GLY A 422 -7.92 12.75 -3.80
C GLY A 422 -7.98 11.27 -3.52
N LYS A 423 -6.98 10.76 -2.81
CA LYS A 423 -6.90 9.36 -2.42
C LYS A 423 -8.04 8.89 -1.50
N ARG A 424 -8.88 9.77 -0.95
CA ARG A 424 -9.91 9.40 0.02
C ARG A 424 -10.94 8.42 -0.56
N LEU A 425 -11.58 8.76 -1.68
CA LEU A 425 -12.56 7.88 -2.31
C LEU A 425 -11.90 6.55 -2.71
N TRP A 426 -10.74 6.64 -3.37
CA TRP A 426 -10.02 5.48 -3.88
C TRP A 426 -9.59 4.54 -2.76
N LEU A 427 -8.87 5.02 -1.75
CA LEU A 427 -8.37 4.16 -0.68
C LEU A 427 -9.46 3.72 0.29
N ILE A 428 -10.47 4.53 0.60
CA ILE A 428 -11.56 4.12 1.51
C ILE A 428 -12.38 3.01 0.86
N PHE A 429 -12.79 3.22 -0.39
CA PHE A 429 -13.57 2.21 -1.11
C PHE A 429 -12.72 0.96 -1.37
N GLY A 430 -11.47 1.14 -1.81
CA GLY A 430 -10.52 0.04 -2.00
C GLY A 430 -10.33 -0.77 -0.73
N PHE A 431 -10.08 -0.14 0.41
CA PHE A 431 -9.86 -0.85 1.68
C PHE A 431 -11.14 -1.54 2.15
N GLY A 432 -12.30 -0.89 2.05
CA GLY A 432 -13.59 -1.48 2.39
C GLY A 432 -13.93 -2.71 1.53
N MET A 433 -13.67 -2.62 0.22
CA MET A 433 -13.85 -3.73 -0.71
C MET A 433 -12.94 -4.92 -0.34
N HIS A 434 -11.65 -4.68 -0.06
CA HIS A 434 -10.74 -5.77 0.29
C HIS A 434 -11.02 -6.39 1.66
N ILE A 435 -11.54 -5.62 2.63
CA ILE A 435 -12.11 -6.20 3.86
C ILE A 435 -13.29 -7.13 3.51
N GLY A 436 -14.19 -6.69 2.61
CA GLY A 436 -15.30 -7.53 2.15
C GLY A 436 -14.83 -8.83 1.50
N ILE A 437 -13.80 -8.75 0.66
CA ILE A 437 -13.16 -9.92 0.05
C ILE A 437 -12.55 -10.83 1.12
N ASP A 438 -11.81 -10.28 2.09
CA ASP A 438 -11.20 -11.10 3.14
C ASP A 438 -12.24 -11.78 4.05
N LEU A 439 -13.36 -11.11 4.34
CA LEU A 439 -14.41 -11.68 5.18
C LEU A 439 -15.31 -12.66 4.44
N GLY A 440 -15.56 -12.44 3.15
CA GLY A 440 -16.51 -13.23 2.35
C GLY A 440 -15.87 -14.28 1.45
N MET A 441 -14.62 -14.06 1.02
CA MET A 441 -13.95 -14.89 0.02
C MET A 441 -12.71 -15.61 0.56
N ASN A 442 -12.49 -16.82 0.06
CA ASN A 442 -11.33 -17.65 0.34
C ASN A 442 -10.26 -17.52 -0.75
N VAL A 443 -9.64 -16.35 -0.85
CA VAL A 443 -8.62 -16.01 -1.87
C VAL A 443 -7.21 -15.88 -1.30
N GLY A 444 -6.89 -16.69 -0.27
CA GLY A 444 -5.60 -16.65 0.42
C GLY A 444 -5.32 -15.27 1.04
N THR A 445 -4.07 -14.82 0.96
CA THR A 445 -3.62 -13.52 1.50
C THR A 445 -3.76 -12.37 0.50
N PHE A 446 -4.42 -12.59 -0.65
CA PHE A 446 -4.58 -11.58 -1.71
C PHE A 446 -5.11 -10.24 -1.16
N ALA A 447 -6.20 -10.28 -0.41
CA ALA A 447 -6.83 -9.07 0.12
C ALA A 447 -5.90 -8.32 1.09
N GLU A 448 -5.20 -9.06 1.95
CA GLU A 448 -4.23 -8.52 2.91
C GLU A 448 -3.05 -7.85 2.19
N VAL A 449 -2.53 -8.48 1.14
CA VAL A 449 -1.45 -7.93 0.31
C VAL A 449 -1.91 -6.61 -0.30
N MET A 450 -3.08 -6.59 -0.95
CA MET A 450 -3.60 -5.38 -1.59
C MET A 450 -3.86 -4.24 -0.58
N MET A 451 -4.39 -4.55 0.60
CA MET A 451 -4.58 -3.57 1.67
C MET A 451 -3.24 -3.01 2.18
N SER A 452 -2.22 -3.86 2.31
CA SER A 452 -0.92 -3.46 2.83
C SER A 452 -0.14 -2.50 1.91
N VAL A 453 -0.42 -2.51 0.60
CA VAL A 453 0.26 -1.64 -0.37
C VAL A 453 -0.37 -0.25 -0.49
N TYR A 454 -1.59 -0.04 0.02
CA TYR A 454 -2.22 1.28 0.07
C TYR A 454 -1.46 2.28 0.96
N PHE A 455 -0.64 1.80 1.90
CA PHE A 455 0.18 2.68 2.73
C PHE A 455 1.18 3.51 1.93
N ALA A 456 1.55 3.09 0.70
CA ALA A 456 2.36 3.89 -0.22
C ALA A 456 1.71 5.22 -0.63
N TRP A 457 0.38 5.34 -0.50
CA TRP A 457 -0.38 6.53 -0.86
C TRP A 457 -0.55 7.52 0.30
N LEU A 458 -0.22 7.13 1.53
CA LEU A 458 -0.38 7.97 2.72
C LEU A 458 0.74 9.02 2.83
N SER A 459 0.48 10.09 3.59
CA SER A 459 1.50 11.05 3.99
C SER A 459 1.91 10.86 5.45
N GLY A 460 3.10 11.37 5.81
CA GLY A 460 3.53 11.37 7.20
C GLY A 460 2.57 12.11 8.13
N ASP A 461 1.97 13.22 7.67
CA ASP A 461 0.98 13.98 8.45
C ASP A 461 -0.29 13.18 8.73
N GLU A 462 -0.72 12.34 7.79
CA GLU A 462 -1.89 11.47 8.00
C GLU A 462 -1.58 10.35 8.99
N ILE A 463 -0.36 9.79 8.93
CA ILE A 463 0.09 8.79 9.90
C ILE A 463 0.19 9.42 11.29
N ASP A 464 0.68 10.65 11.39
CA ASP A 464 0.74 11.39 12.65
C ASP A 464 -0.65 11.75 13.20
N ALA A 465 -1.54 12.23 12.33
CA ALA A 465 -2.94 12.44 12.67
C ALA A 465 -3.61 11.14 13.13
N PHE A 466 -3.32 10.01 12.49
CA PHE A 466 -3.80 8.70 12.92
C PHE A 466 -3.32 8.36 14.33
N TRP A 467 -2.02 8.52 14.62
CA TRP A 467 -1.50 8.28 15.97
C TRP A 467 -2.14 9.20 17.00
N ARG A 468 -2.22 10.50 16.73
CA ARG A 468 -2.91 11.47 17.61
C ARG A 468 -4.36 11.07 17.85
N TYR A 469 -5.07 10.66 16.80
CA TYR A 469 -6.45 10.20 16.89
C TYR A 469 -6.59 8.94 17.75
N VAL A 470 -5.78 7.90 17.52
CA VAL A 470 -5.87 6.63 18.27
C VAL A 470 -5.67 6.85 19.77
N PHE A 471 -4.87 7.84 20.19
CA PHE A 471 -4.64 8.15 21.59
C PHE A 471 -5.58 9.20 22.21
N THR A 472 -6.55 9.70 21.45
CA THR A 472 -7.62 10.55 22.02
C THR A 472 -8.69 9.70 22.70
N GLN A 473 -9.45 10.29 23.63
CA GLN A 473 -10.55 9.61 24.32
C GLN A 473 -11.89 10.24 23.94
N PRO A 474 -12.95 9.43 23.75
CA PRO A 474 -14.28 9.97 23.50
C PRO A 474 -14.76 10.77 24.72
N LEU A 475 -15.20 12.01 24.48
CA LEU A 475 -15.72 12.90 25.52
C LEU A 475 -17.06 12.42 26.06
N ALA A 476 -17.45 12.75 27.29
CA ALA A 476 -18.78 12.42 27.79
C ALA A 476 -19.86 13.26 27.08
N PRO A 477 -21.12 12.80 26.98
CA PRO A 477 -22.21 13.60 26.43
C PRO A 477 -22.38 14.94 27.19
N GLY A 478 -22.26 16.06 26.48
CA GLY A 478 -22.30 17.42 27.04
C GLY A 478 -20.93 18.07 27.23
N GLU A 479 -19.83 17.33 27.08
CA GLU A 479 -18.46 17.88 27.16
C GLU A 479 -17.90 18.17 25.76
N GLY A 480 -17.07 19.22 25.66
CA GLY A 480 -16.33 19.59 24.43
C GLY A 480 -17.18 19.59 23.16
N GLY A 481 -18.43 20.06 23.25
CA GLY A 481 -19.35 20.15 22.11
C GLY A 481 -20.05 18.83 21.73
N ARG A 482 -19.85 17.73 22.47
CA ARG A 482 -20.55 16.46 22.22
C ARG A 482 -22.04 16.61 22.59
N PRO A 483 -22.99 16.39 21.65
CA PRO A 483 -24.41 16.65 21.90
C PRO A 483 -25.02 15.67 22.91
N ARG A 484 -25.87 16.18 23.81
CA ARG A 484 -26.76 15.35 24.65
C ARG A 484 -28.04 15.04 23.88
N ARG A 485 -28.03 13.92 23.15
CA ARG A 485 -29.20 13.45 22.37
C ARG A 485 -30.30 12.95 23.32
N LYS A 486 -31.47 13.61 23.32
CA LYS A 486 -32.63 13.25 24.16
C LYS A 486 -33.33 11.96 23.69
N ALA A 487 -33.55 11.82 22.38
CA ALA A 487 -34.23 10.65 21.81
C ALA A 487 -33.35 9.39 21.86
N LYS A 488 -33.87 8.30 22.44
CA LYS A 488 -33.14 7.03 22.65
C LYS A 488 -32.66 6.41 21.33
N ALA A 489 -33.51 6.39 20.30
CA ALA A 489 -33.18 5.83 18.99
C ALA A 489 -32.04 6.60 18.30
N VAL A 490 -32.13 7.93 18.25
CA VAL A 490 -31.09 8.80 17.67
C VAL A 490 -29.78 8.68 18.45
N ARG A 491 -29.86 8.61 19.78
CA ARG A 491 -28.68 8.40 20.63
C ARG A 491 -27.98 7.08 20.32
N TRP A 492 -28.74 5.99 20.16
CA TRP A 492 -28.16 4.69 19.86
C TRP A 492 -27.54 4.66 18.46
N LEU A 493 -28.26 5.17 17.46
CA LEU A 493 -27.81 5.23 16.06
C LEU A 493 -26.56 6.10 15.88
N LEU A 494 -26.51 7.27 16.52
CA LEU A 494 -25.38 8.21 16.37
C LEU A 494 -24.29 8.02 17.44
N ALA A 495 -24.48 7.19 18.46
CA ALA A 495 -23.46 6.99 19.51
C ALA A 495 -22.09 6.57 18.95
N PRO A 496 -21.99 5.65 17.97
CA PRO A 496 -20.70 5.31 17.37
C PRO A 496 -20.06 6.52 16.68
N VAL A 497 -20.84 7.27 15.89
CA VAL A 497 -20.36 8.46 15.16
C VAL A 497 -19.92 9.56 16.13
N ASP A 498 -20.73 9.84 17.16
CA ASP A 498 -20.41 10.84 18.18
C ASP A 498 -19.16 10.44 18.96
N ARG A 499 -18.94 9.15 19.25
CA ARG A 499 -17.70 8.66 19.91
C ARG A 499 -16.47 8.81 19.03
N LEU A 500 -16.60 8.65 17.72
CA LEU A 500 -15.49 8.84 16.78
C LEU A 500 -15.18 10.33 16.56
N ARG A 501 -16.22 11.18 16.51
CA ARG A 501 -16.08 12.61 16.18
C ARG A 501 -15.63 13.46 17.37
N TYR A 502 -16.21 13.25 18.55
CA TYR A 502 -15.98 14.09 19.72
C TYR A 502 -15.00 13.43 20.67
N ARG A 503 -13.72 13.71 20.45
CA ARG A 503 -12.61 13.15 21.24
C ARG A 503 -11.68 14.26 21.70
N ALA A 504 -11.11 14.10 22.88
CA ALA A 504 -10.12 15.01 23.42
C ALA A 504 -8.79 14.30 23.64
N THR A 505 -7.70 15.05 23.54
CA THR A 505 -6.37 14.58 23.92
C THR A 505 -6.28 14.53 25.44
N PRO A 506 -6.04 13.36 26.05
CA PRO A 506 -5.72 13.26 27.47
C PRO A 506 -4.50 14.14 27.79
N PRO A 507 -4.43 14.73 28.99
CA PRO A 507 -3.30 15.56 29.34
C PRO A 507 -2.01 14.72 29.38
N PRO A 508 -0.87 15.28 28.95
CA PRO A 508 0.37 14.53 28.73
C PRO A 508 0.94 14.00 30.05
N LEU A 509 1.70 12.91 29.98
CA LEU A 509 2.44 12.41 31.13
C LEU A 509 3.67 13.30 31.35
N VAL A 510 3.84 13.83 32.57
CA VAL A 510 4.98 14.68 32.92
C VAL A 510 6.16 13.78 33.27
N VAL A 511 7.25 13.97 32.54
CA VAL A 511 8.54 13.32 32.71
C VAL A 511 9.45 14.29 33.46
N LEU A 512 9.64 14.02 34.75
CA LEU A 512 10.56 14.76 35.61
C LEU A 512 11.95 14.15 35.50
N HIS A 513 12.94 14.98 35.25
CA HIS A 513 14.34 14.57 35.12
C HIS A 513 15.27 15.60 35.76
N HIS A 514 16.43 15.15 36.25
CA HIS A 514 17.49 16.05 36.70
C HIS A 514 17.93 17.01 35.58
N PRO A 515 18.27 18.29 35.86
CA PRO A 515 18.70 19.27 34.86
C PRO A 515 20.06 18.98 34.21
N GLY A 516 20.87 18.11 34.80
CA GLY A 516 22.19 17.75 34.26
C GLY A 516 22.14 17.06 32.89
N ASP A 517 23.13 17.34 32.06
CA ASP A 517 23.26 16.91 30.66
C ASP A 517 22.94 15.42 30.42
N ALA A 518 23.49 14.52 31.22
CA ALA A 518 23.29 13.08 31.05
C ALA A 518 21.82 12.67 31.26
N SER A 519 21.12 13.32 32.19
CA SER A 519 19.70 13.06 32.47
C SER A 519 18.80 13.68 31.39
N VAL A 520 19.13 14.89 30.93
CA VAL A 520 18.44 15.54 29.80
C VAL A 520 18.52 14.67 28.54
N ARG A 521 19.71 14.18 28.20
CA ARG A 521 19.92 13.32 27.02
C ARG A 521 19.18 11.98 27.15
N ARG A 522 19.15 11.39 28.36
CA ARG A 522 18.35 10.17 28.63
C ARG A 522 16.86 10.42 28.46
N ALA A 523 16.33 11.49 29.05
CA ALA A 523 14.94 11.87 28.91
C ALA A 523 14.58 12.15 27.43
N ALA A 524 15.47 12.80 26.68
CA ALA A 524 15.28 13.04 25.24
C ALA A 524 15.12 11.76 24.41
N LEU A 525 15.65 10.60 24.85
CA LEU A 525 15.42 9.32 24.16
C LEU A 525 13.94 8.93 24.16
N LEU A 526 13.15 9.33 25.17
CA LEU A 526 11.72 9.05 25.21
C LEU A 526 10.95 9.77 24.09
N ARG A 527 11.41 10.95 23.66
CA ARG A 527 10.78 11.66 22.53
C ARG A 527 10.88 10.92 21.20
N VAL A 528 11.86 10.02 21.05
CA VAL A 528 11.97 9.17 19.85
C VAL A 528 10.80 8.18 19.77
N TRP A 529 10.18 7.84 20.90
CA TRP A 529 9.07 6.91 21.03
C TRP A 529 7.71 7.60 21.19
N ASP A 530 7.71 8.90 21.47
CA ASP A 530 6.50 9.69 21.70
C ASP A 530 5.83 10.06 20.37
N LEU A 531 4.88 9.22 19.92
CA LEU A 531 4.01 9.56 18.80
C LEU A 531 2.75 10.27 19.33
N GLY A 532 2.55 11.51 18.89
CA GLY A 532 1.36 12.30 19.23
C GLY A 532 1.47 13.15 20.50
N HIS A 533 2.68 13.60 20.86
CA HIS A 533 2.94 14.59 21.92
C HIS A 533 2.33 14.21 23.28
N ARG A 534 2.62 12.98 23.73
CA ARG A 534 2.07 12.39 24.95
C ARG A 534 2.92 12.64 26.18
N LEU A 535 4.14 13.11 26.00
CA LEU A 535 5.09 13.38 27.07
C LEU A 535 5.39 14.86 27.15
N GLU A 536 5.30 15.39 28.36
CA GLU A 536 5.81 16.70 28.72
C GLU A 536 7.08 16.49 29.55
N PHE A 537 8.10 17.33 29.36
CA PHE A 537 9.38 17.15 30.05
C PHE A 537 9.64 18.36 30.92
N GLN A 538 9.93 18.12 32.19
CA GLN A 538 10.18 19.15 33.19
C GLN A 538 11.48 18.82 33.91
N ALA A 539 12.40 19.79 33.93
CA ALA A 539 13.62 19.68 34.71
C ALA A 539 13.31 19.94 36.19
N ASP A 540 13.81 19.07 37.06
CA ASP A 540 13.59 19.13 38.50
C ASP A 540 14.92 18.79 39.21
N PRO A 541 15.55 19.76 39.91
CA PRO A 541 16.80 19.54 40.64
C PRO A 541 16.70 18.47 41.74
N ASP A 542 15.50 18.23 42.27
CA ASP A 542 15.28 17.27 43.36
C ASP A 542 15.25 15.81 42.87
N VAL A 543 15.19 15.60 41.54
CA VAL A 543 15.29 14.27 40.95
C VAL A 543 16.75 13.84 40.90
N SER A 544 17.08 12.70 41.49
CA SER A 544 18.42 12.13 41.43
C SER A 544 18.94 12.02 39.99
N PRO A 545 20.24 12.27 39.74
CA PRO A 545 20.86 12.01 38.44
C PRO A 545 20.56 10.58 37.97
N GLU A 546 20.38 10.40 36.66
CA GLU A 546 20.08 9.10 36.03
C GLU A 546 18.69 8.50 36.33
N GLN A 547 17.98 9.05 37.32
CA GLN A 547 16.61 8.66 37.64
C GLN A 547 15.61 9.47 36.81
N LEU A 548 14.48 8.84 36.52
CA LEU A 548 13.35 9.47 35.85
C LEU A 548 12.08 9.21 36.67
N LEU A 549 11.37 10.29 36.97
CA LEU A 549 10.09 10.24 37.69
C LEU A 549 8.96 10.58 36.72
N LEU A 550 7.86 9.84 36.81
CA LEU A 550 6.67 10.08 36.00
C LEU A 550 5.51 10.51 36.87
N ARG A 551 4.91 11.65 36.49
CA ARG A 551 3.74 12.21 37.18
C ARG A 551 2.60 12.35 36.19
N ARG A 552 1.40 11.90 36.58
CA ARG A 552 0.21 12.22 35.81
C ARG A 552 -0.30 13.61 36.18
N PRO A 553 -0.90 14.32 35.24
CA PRO A 553 -1.62 15.55 35.53
C PRO A 553 -2.66 15.30 36.61
N GLY A 554 -2.54 16.01 37.74
CA GLY A 554 -3.42 15.86 38.92
C GLY A 554 -3.00 14.83 39.97
N ASP A 555 -2.00 13.98 39.71
CA ASP A 555 -1.44 13.09 40.74
C ASP A 555 -0.47 13.88 41.64
N THR A 556 -0.58 13.73 42.97
CA THR A 556 0.38 14.29 43.95
C THR A 556 1.65 13.45 44.07
N THR A 557 1.62 12.19 43.63
CA THR A 557 2.72 11.24 43.76
C THR A 557 3.39 10.93 42.43
N SER A 558 4.72 10.99 42.43
CA SER A 558 5.56 10.61 41.29
C SER A 558 5.86 9.10 41.32
N ARG A 559 5.95 8.49 40.14
CA ARG A 559 6.23 7.05 39.96
C ARG A 559 7.66 6.88 39.50
N SER A 560 8.37 5.90 40.07
CA SER A 560 9.74 5.51 39.69
C SER A 560 9.80 4.02 39.33
N GLY A 561 10.93 3.58 38.78
CA GLY A 561 11.21 2.17 38.50
C GLY A 561 10.13 1.47 37.66
N ALA A 562 9.77 0.24 37.99
CA ALA A 562 8.79 -0.52 37.24
C ALA A 562 7.42 0.18 37.10
N ALA A 563 6.99 0.95 38.12
CA ALA A 563 5.75 1.71 38.07
C ALA A 563 5.79 2.83 37.01
N ALA A 564 6.96 3.46 36.83
CA ALA A 564 7.19 4.41 35.74
C ALA A 564 7.13 3.71 34.38
N GLY A 565 7.78 2.55 34.23
CA GLY A 565 7.69 1.74 33.01
C GLY A 565 6.26 1.38 32.62
N ILE A 566 5.43 0.99 33.59
CA ILE A 566 4.00 0.70 33.37
C ILE A 566 3.21 1.93 32.92
N ALA A 567 3.55 3.12 33.43
CA ALA A 567 2.93 4.36 32.95
C ALA A 567 3.30 4.64 31.48
N LEU A 568 4.56 4.42 31.08
CA LEU A 568 5.02 4.59 29.70
C LEU A 568 4.34 3.60 28.74
N ILE A 569 4.13 2.35 29.15
CA ILE A 569 3.41 1.33 28.34
C ILE A 569 2.00 1.82 27.93
N ARG A 570 1.34 2.63 28.77
CA ARG A 570 -0.01 3.16 28.47
C ARG A 570 -0.01 4.25 27.42
N VAL A 571 1.06 5.04 27.32
CA VAL A 571 1.10 6.22 26.46
C VAL A 571 1.91 6.00 25.19
N LEU A 572 2.96 5.18 25.24
CA LEU A 572 3.85 4.95 24.11
C LEU A 572 3.29 3.88 23.15
N PRO A 573 3.09 4.20 21.85
CA PRO A 573 2.63 3.24 20.84
C PRO A 573 3.59 2.07 20.67
N GLY A 574 4.91 2.30 20.73
CA GLY A 574 5.91 1.24 20.52
C GLY A 574 5.85 0.10 21.56
N LEU A 575 5.13 0.31 22.66
CA LEU A 575 4.92 -0.68 23.73
C LEU A 575 3.49 -1.26 23.73
N TRP A 576 2.73 -1.08 22.65
CA TRP A 576 1.32 -1.48 22.59
C TRP A 576 1.08 -2.96 22.91
N TRP A 577 1.98 -3.85 22.47
CA TRP A 577 1.89 -5.29 22.69
C TRP A 577 2.03 -5.67 24.18
N MET A 578 2.68 -4.83 25.00
CA MET A 578 2.76 -5.02 26.46
C MET A 578 1.47 -4.61 27.18
N ARG A 579 0.54 -3.92 26.52
CA ARG A 579 -0.65 -3.36 27.17
C ARG A 579 -1.64 -4.41 27.65
N GLY A 580 -1.80 -5.52 26.93
CA GLY A 580 -2.64 -6.63 27.37
C GLY A 580 -1.98 -7.41 28.51
N LEU A 581 -0.68 -7.70 28.35
CA LEU A 581 0.11 -8.53 29.27
C LEU A 581 0.23 -7.91 30.68
N ARG A 582 0.13 -6.59 30.82
CA ARG A 582 0.19 -5.92 32.14
C ARG A 582 -0.96 -6.31 33.08
N HIS A 583 -2.05 -6.87 32.55
CA HIS A 583 -3.20 -7.32 33.33
C HIS A 583 -3.02 -8.72 33.89
N VAL A 584 -1.99 -9.45 33.45
CA VAL A 584 -1.66 -10.76 33.99
C VAL A 584 -1.00 -10.59 35.36
N PRO A 585 -1.51 -11.24 36.43
CA PRO A 585 -0.92 -11.16 37.77
C PRO A 585 0.57 -11.48 37.77
N GLY A 586 1.37 -10.72 38.53
CA GLY A 586 2.82 -10.93 38.66
C GLY A 586 3.69 -10.37 37.52
N LEU A 587 3.14 -10.11 36.33
CA LEU A 587 3.93 -9.60 35.19
C LEU A 587 4.13 -8.08 35.19
N GLY A 588 3.39 -7.32 36.00
CA GLY A 588 3.46 -5.86 36.02
C GLY A 588 4.87 -5.31 36.30
N THR A 589 5.57 -5.83 37.30
CA THR A 589 6.92 -5.39 37.65
C THR A 589 7.92 -5.73 36.56
N VAL A 590 7.86 -6.95 36.02
CA VAL A 590 8.74 -7.42 34.94
C VAL A 590 8.57 -6.58 33.68
N LEU A 591 7.32 -6.34 33.26
CA LEU A 591 7.01 -5.54 32.08
C LEU A 591 7.42 -4.08 32.26
N GLY A 592 7.23 -3.52 33.46
CA GLY A 592 7.68 -2.17 33.78
C GLY A 592 9.20 -2.02 33.64
N THR A 593 9.96 -2.93 34.24
CA THR A 593 11.43 -2.92 34.13
C THR A 593 11.89 -3.17 32.70
N LEU A 594 11.26 -4.11 31.98
CA LEU A 594 11.57 -4.39 30.58
C LEU A 594 11.32 -3.15 29.70
N ALA A 595 10.20 -2.45 29.91
CA ALA A 595 9.90 -1.21 29.20
C ALA A 595 10.98 -0.15 29.43
N LEU A 596 11.40 0.07 30.68
CA LEU A 596 12.49 1.01 30.96
C LEU A 596 13.82 0.59 30.32
N LYS A 597 14.15 -0.72 30.31
CA LYS A 597 15.34 -1.24 29.63
C LYS A 597 15.29 -1.00 28.12
N LEU A 598 14.16 -1.26 27.47
CA LEU A 598 13.96 -1.00 26.04
C LEU A 598 14.08 0.49 25.71
N LEU A 599 13.53 1.34 26.59
CA LEU A 599 13.57 2.80 26.45
C LEU A 599 14.90 3.43 26.92
N ARG A 600 15.84 2.61 27.43
CA ARG A 600 17.13 3.04 27.99
C ARG A 600 16.99 4.08 29.12
N GLN A 601 16.01 3.85 29.99
CA GLN A 601 15.71 4.63 31.19
C GLN A 601 16.04 3.87 32.49
N HIS A 602 16.72 2.72 32.37
CA HIS A 602 17.26 2.01 33.51
C HIS A 602 18.76 2.34 33.58
N GLY A 603 19.23 2.79 34.74
CA GLY A 603 20.66 2.92 35.05
C GLY A 603 21.38 1.59 34.91
#